data_AF-A0AA97EM51-F1
#
_entry.id   AF-A0AA97EM51-F1
#
_cell.length_a   1.000
_cell.length_b   1.000
_cell.length_c   1.000
_cell.angle_alpha   90.00
_cell.angle_beta   90.00
_cell.angle_gamma   90.00
#
_symmetry.space_group_name_H-M   'P 1'
#
loop_
_entity.id
_entity.type
_entity.pdbx_description
1 polymer ?
#
loop_
_entity_poly.entity_id
_entity_poly.type
_entity_poly.pdbx_seq_one_letter_code
_entity_poly.pdbx_strand_id
1 'polypeptide(L)'
;MRWKNLFIIIIIFSNSVSAKEWRNLKTYQKTTQKQNLSSSDWLKSDRLKNTLVWQRANHYNLIHNLPKEYSNINQRKAFYMWLYNELDKKGHEVVWVKMAHYISTKLRTMESFPFAIFTSKRILKYANSGSELVFNDAFVSLNSIYQSHKIFTGNNAVQWDRDMLYKEQYFWIAPIYKTMDERSLKKFQRIAKGTFLYAWVVPKAIRFKGNLSKAEARYKYAFDTLRAYCKNRYK
;
A
#
# COMPACT_ATOMS: atom_id res chain seq x y z
N MET A 1 21.68 31.51 -53.45
CA MET A 1 20.73 30.37 -53.32
C MET A 1 21.32 29.32 -52.38
N ARG A 2 21.13 29.44 -51.05
CA ARG A 2 21.45 28.35 -50.09
C ARG A 2 20.43 28.38 -48.95
N TRP A 3 19.30 27.72 -49.19
CA TRP A 3 18.45 27.18 -48.14
C TRP A 3 19.10 25.93 -47.53
N LYS A 4 18.56 25.52 -46.38
CA LYS A 4 18.68 24.23 -45.67
C LYS A 4 19.65 24.27 -44.47
N ASN A 5 19.28 23.94 -43.24
CA ASN A 5 18.05 23.41 -42.64
C ASN A 5 18.07 23.80 -41.16
N LEU A 6 17.00 24.43 -40.64
CA LEU A 6 16.83 24.63 -39.21
C LEU A 6 16.17 23.37 -38.63
N PHE A 7 16.95 22.51 -37.95
CA PHE A 7 16.39 21.37 -37.22
C PHE A 7 15.72 21.87 -35.94
N ILE A 8 14.38 21.92 -35.95
CA ILE A 8 13.58 22.15 -34.73
C ILE A 8 13.39 20.79 -34.05
N ILE A 9 14.13 20.55 -32.96
CA ILE A 9 13.91 19.41 -32.07
C ILE A 9 12.70 19.73 -31.20
N ILE A 10 11.55 19.14 -31.51
CA ILE A 10 10.36 19.18 -30.66
C ILE A 10 10.58 18.19 -29.51
N ILE A 11 10.97 18.70 -28.35
CA ILE A 11 11.00 17.93 -27.11
C ILE A 11 9.55 17.72 -26.66
N ILE A 12 8.97 16.58 -27.03
CA ILE A 12 7.69 16.12 -26.48
C ILE A 12 7.97 15.68 -25.04
N PHE A 13 7.81 16.62 -24.10
CA PHE A 13 7.71 16.29 -22.69
C PHE A 13 6.45 15.44 -22.49
N SER A 14 6.62 14.13 -22.55
CA SER A 14 5.63 13.16 -22.07
C SER A 14 5.56 13.29 -20.55
N ASN A 15 4.85 14.30 -20.07
CA ASN A 15 4.44 14.41 -18.68
C ASN A 15 3.44 13.29 -18.42
N SER A 16 3.96 12.09 -18.18
CA SER A 16 3.19 10.98 -17.66
C SER A 16 2.80 11.35 -16.24
N VAL A 17 1.69 12.08 -16.09
CA VAL A 17 1.06 12.35 -14.80
C VAL A 17 0.57 11.00 -14.29
N SER A 18 1.43 10.32 -13.53
CA SER A 18 1.27 8.95 -13.02
C SER A 18 0.30 8.87 -11.83
N ALA A 19 -0.78 9.66 -11.85
CA ALA A 19 -1.81 9.61 -10.82
C ALA A 19 -3.19 9.57 -11.49
N LYS A 20 -3.92 8.48 -11.26
CA LYS A 20 -5.33 8.32 -11.67
C LYS A 20 -6.32 8.94 -10.68
N GLU A 21 -5.80 9.48 -9.57
CA GLU A 21 -6.57 10.33 -8.68
C GLU A 21 -6.51 11.79 -9.13
N TRP A 22 -7.68 12.33 -9.46
CA TRP A 22 -7.83 13.71 -9.89
C TRP A 22 -8.38 14.57 -8.76
N ARG A 23 -7.93 15.82 -8.65
CA ARG A 23 -8.46 16.75 -7.63
C ARG A 23 -9.96 16.98 -7.82
N ASN A 24 -10.39 17.14 -9.08
CA ASN A 24 -11.77 17.33 -9.50
C ASN A 24 -11.90 17.06 -11.01
N LEU A 25 -13.14 17.00 -11.50
CA LEU A 25 -13.44 16.71 -12.91
C LEU A 25 -12.90 17.77 -13.87
N LYS A 26 -12.91 19.05 -13.47
CA LYS A 26 -12.36 20.14 -14.31
C LYS A 26 -10.87 19.96 -14.60
N THR A 27 -10.09 19.54 -13.60
CA THR A 27 -8.67 19.22 -13.79
C THR A 27 -8.51 18.03 -14.74
N TYR A 28 -9.28 16.97 -14.56
CA TYR A 28 -9.26 15.81 -15.45
C TYR A 28 -9.56 16.18 -16.92
N GLN A 29 -10.65 16.91 -17.15
CA GLN A 29 -11.09 17.33 -18.48
C GLN A 29 -10.03 18.20 -19.17
N LYS A 30 -9.46 19.16 -18.44
CA LYS A 30 -8.39 20.03 -18.96
C LYS A 30 -7.14 19.24 -19.37
N THR A 31 -6.75 18.24 -18.59
CA THR A 31 -5.53 17.46 -18.83
C THR A 31 -5.72 16.39 -19.90
N THR A 32 -6.86 15.71 -19.92
CA THR A 32 -7.09 14.53 -20.78
C THR A 32 -7.92 14.82 -22.02
N GLN A 33 -8.57 15.99 -22.09
CA GLN A 33 -9.56 16.36 -23.11
C GLN A 33 -10.79 15.43 -23.15
N LYS A 34 -10.97 14.56 -22.15
CA LYS A 34 -12.14 13.68 -22.02
C LYS A 34 -13.18 14.30 -21.10
N GLN A 35 -14.46 14.22 -21.48
CA GLN A 35 -15.56 14.76 -20.67
C GLN A 35 -15.79 13.97 -19.39
N ASN A 36 -15.64 12.64 -19.46
CA ASN A 36 -15.93 11.71 -18.37
C ASN A 36 -14.66 10.96 -17.96
N LEU A 37 -14.56 10.60 -16.67
CA LEU A 37 -13.47 9.78 -16.14
C LEU A 37 -13.37 8.44 -16.88
N SER A 38 -12.15 7.98 -17.14
CA SER A 38 -11.94 6.62 -17.64
C SER A 38 -12.20 5.61 -16.51
N SER A 39 -12.39 4.34 -16.86
CA SER A 39 -12.69 3.28 -15.89
C SER A 39 -11.64 3.09 -14.79
N SER A 40 -10.38 3.50 -15.01
CA SER A 40 -9.31 3.46 -14.01
C SER A 40 -9.11 4.76 -13.22
N ASP A 41 -9.79 5.84 -13.60
CA ASP A 41 -9.66 7.17 -13.00
C ASP A 41 -10.72 7.41 -11.90
N TRP A 42 -10.37 8.19 -10.88
CA TRP A 42 -11.30 8.62 -9.83
C TRP A 42 -10.99 10.03 -9.34
N LEU A 43 -11.96 10.71 -8.73
CA LEU A 43 -11.70 11.97 -8.03
C LEU A 43 -11.25 11.69 -6.59
N LYS A 44 -10.45 12.59 -6.01
CA LYS A 44 -10.10 12.54 -4.57
C LYS A 44 -11.33 12.42 -3.68
N SER A 45 -12.42 13.10 -4.04
CA SER A 45 -13.71 12.99 -3.35
C SER A 45 -14.33 11.59 -3.43
N ASP A 46 -14.16 10.88 -4.55
CA ASP A 46 -14.67 9.52 -4.73
C ASP A 46 -14.02 8.56 -3.75
N ARG A 47 -12.68 8.62 -3.62
CA ARG A 47 -11.95 7.81 -2.64
C ARG A 47 -12.33 8.14 -1.21
N LEU A 48 -12.44 9.43 -0.87
CA LEU A 48 -12.77 9.87 0.50
C LEU A 48 -14.20 9.47 0.91
N LYS A 49 -15.14 9.46 -0.04
CA LYS A 49 -16.55 9.10 0.19
C LYS A 49 -16.87 7.64 -0.17
N ASN A 50 -15.87 6.86 -0.60
CA ASN A 50 -16.02 5.48 -1.07
C ASN A 50 -17.13 5.30 -2.13
N THR A 51 -17.21 6.22 -3.11
CA THR A 51 -18.29 6.21 -4.12
C THR A 51 -18.16 5.03 -5.08
N LEU A 52 -19.21 4.79 -5.87
CA LEU A 52 -19.22 3.74 -6.88
C LEU A 52 -18.14 3.95 -7.97
N VAL A 53 -17.78 5.20 -8.28
CA VAL A 53 -16.67 5.51 -9.20
C VAL A 53 -15.35 4.96 -8.65
N TRP A 54 -15.06 5.20 -7.38
CA TRP A 54 -13.87 4.66 -6.71
C TRP A 54 -13.87 3.13 -6.68
N GLN A 55 -15.01 2.51 -6.36
CA GLN A 55 -15.13 1.05 -6.30
C GLN A 55 -14.92 0.41 -7.69
N ARG A 56 -15.51 1.00 -8.74
CA ARG A 56 -15.32 0.56 -10.14
C ARG A 56 -13.88 0.74 -10.61
N ALA A 57 -13.24 1.85 -10.26
CA ALA A 57 -11.82 2.06 -10.55
C ALA A 57 -10.94 1.03 -9.87
N ASN A 58 -11.19 0.70 -8.60
CA ASN A 58 -10.44 -0.36 -7.92
C ASN A 58 -10.64 -1.73 -8.55
N HIS A 59 -11.88 -2.07 -8.89
CA HIS A 59 -12.18 -3.31 -9.60
C HIS A 59 -11.41 -3.37 -10.93
N TYR A 60 -11.54 -2.33 -11.76
CA TYR A 60 -10.87 -2.24 -13.05
C TYR A 60 -9.35 -2.37 -12.90
N ASN A 61 -8.75 -1.61 -11.98
CA ASN A 61 -7.31 -1.62 -11.76
C ASN A 61 -6.84 -2.99 -11.28
N LEU A 62 -7.59 -3.64 -10.39
CA LEU A 62 -7.26 -4.96 -9.86
C LEU A 62 -7.25 -6.03 -10.94
N ILE A 63 -8.31 -6.14 -11.74
CA ILE A 63 -8.42 -7.17 -12.78
C ILE A 63 -7.42 -6.97 -13.92
N HIS A 64 -7.03 -5.72 -14.20
CA HIS A 64 -6.03 -5.38 -15.23
C HIS A 64 -4.60 -5.30 -14.68
N ASN A 65 -4.36 -5.68 -13.42
CA ASN A 65 -3.04 -5.66 -12.79
C ASN A 65 -2.34 -4.28 -12.89
N LEU A 66 -3.03 -3.21 -12.48
CA LEU A 66 -2.55 -1.82 -12.52
C LEU A 66 -2.22 -1.26 -11.12
N PRO A 67 -1.22 -1.80 -10.38
CA PRO A 67 -0.89 -1.32 -9.04
C PRO A 67 -0.29 0.09 -9.03
N LYS A 68 0.33 0.53 -10.13
CA LYS A 68 1.01 1.83 -10.23
C LYS A 68 0.07 3.03 -10.22
N GLU A 69 -1.24 2.80 -10.35
CA GLU A 69 -2.24 3.87 -10.30
C GLU A 69 -2.41 4.46 -8.88
N TYR A 70 -1.95 3.73 -7.85
CA TYR A 70 -2.00 4.11 -6.44
C TYR A 70 -0.66 4.72 -5.99
N SER A 71 -0.47 6.00 -6.26
CA SER A 71 0.81 6.71 -6.11
C SER A 71 1.25 6.97 -4.66
N ASN A 72 0.34 6.93 -3.68
CA ASN A 72 0.68 7.27 -2.30
C ASN A 72 -0.04 6.39 -1.26
N ILE A 73 0.43 6.47 -0.01
CA ILE A 73 -0.06 5.66 1.10
C ILE A 73 -1.56 5.84 1.37
N ASN A 74 -2.13 7.01 1.13
CA ASN A 74 -3.57 7.23 1.35
C ASN A 74 -4.42 6.47 0.33
N GLN A 75 -3.96 6.40 -0.91
CA GLN A 75 -4.61 5.64 -1.98
C GLN A 75 -4.48 4.13 -1.74
N ARG A 76 -3.27 3.64 -1.45
CA ARG A 76 -3.03 2.22 -1.12
C ARG A 76 -3.82 1.76 0.11
N LYS A 77 -3.84 2.58 1.17
CA LYS A 77 -4.67 2.33 2.37
C LYS A 77 -6.14 2.21 2.00
N ALA A 78 -6.69 3.16 1.24
CA ALA A 78 -8.10 3.12 0.85
C ALA A 78 -8.41 1.91 -0.05
N PHE A 79 -7.47 1.51 -0.91
CA PHE A 79 -7.60 0.31 -1.72
C PHE A 79 -7.70 -0.93 -0.84
N TYR A 80 -6.79 -1.11 0.13
CA TYR A 80 -6.87 -2.24 1.06
C TYR A 80 -8.19 -2.24 1.83
N MET A 81 -8.69 -1.06 2.20
CA MET A 81 -9.99 -0.91 2.85
C MET A 81 -11.14 -1.42 1.98
N TRP A 82 -11.18 -0.97 0.73
CA TRP A 82 -12.15 -1.47 -0.24
C TRP A 82 -12.02 -2.98 -0.45
N LEU A 83 -10.80 -3.49 -0.64
CA LEU A 83 -10.57 -4.88 -0.98
C LEU A 83 -10.97 -5.83 0.17
N TYR A 84 -10.59 -5.55 1.41
CA TYR A 84 -11.00 -6.47 2.50
C TYR A 84 -12.51 -6.45 2.70
N ASN A 85 -13.20 -5.32 2.48
CA ASN A 85 -14.66 -5.27 2.54
C ASN A 85 -15.29 -6.13 1.43
N GLU A 86 -14.74 -6.12 0.22
CA GLU A 86 -15.22 -6.97 -0.87
C GLU A 86 -14.95 -8.46 -0.60
N LEU A 87 -13.79 -8.79 -0.02
CA LEU A 87 -13.47 -10.17 0.35
C LEU A 87 -14.35 -10.67 1.50
N ASP A 88 -14.64 -9.83 2.49
CA ASP A 88 -15.54 -10.14 3.61
C ASP A 88 -16.97 -10.41 3.09
N LYS A 89 -17.48 -9.59 2.14
CA LYS A 89 -18.78 -9.83 1.48
C LYS A 89 -18.85 -11.17 0.75
N LYS A 90 -17.73 -11.63 0.20
CA LYS A 90 -17.61 -12.95 -0.45
C LYS A 90 -17.42 -14.10 0.56
N GLY A 91 -17.28 -13.81 1.84
CA GLY A 91 -17.08 -14.79 2.91
C GLY A 91 -15.64 -15.26 3.10
N HIS A 92 -14.65 -14.59 2.51
CA HIS A 92 -13.24 -14.93 2.78
C HIS A 92 -12.84 -14.53 4.20
N GLU A 93 -12.05 -15.37 4.86
CA GLU A 93 -11.54 -15.13 6.22
C GLU A 93 -10.05 -14.75 6.24
N VAL A 94 -9.48 -14.38 5.09
CA VAL A 94 -8.07 -13.97 4.99
C VAL A 94 -7.85 -12.66 5.75
N VAL A 95 -6.73 -12.59 6.47
CA VAL A 95 -6.44 -11.48 7.39
C VAL A 95 -5.36 -10.55 6.84
N TRP A 96 -4.52 -11.01 5.90
CA TRP A 96 -3.40 -10.23 5.39
C TRP A 96 -3.82 -8.86 4.83
N VAL A 97 -4.95 -8.77 4.10
CA VAL A 97 -5.43 -7.49 3.55
C VAL A 97 -5.83 -6.50 4.66
N LYS A 98 -6.41 -7.00 5.75
CA LYS A 98 -6.73 -6.20 6.96
C LYS A 98 -5.45 -5.76 7.68
N MET A 99 -4.42 -6.61 7.72
CA MET A 99 -3.09 -6.25 8.23
C MET A 99 -2.46 -5.14 7.39
N ALA A 100 -2.49 -5.27 6.06
CA ALA A 100 -1.94 -4.28 5.14
C ALA A 100 -2.63 -2.92 5.31
N HIS A 101 -3.97 -2.89 5.37
CA HIS A 101 -4.72 -1.67 5.70
C HIS A 101 -4.31 -1.07 7.06
N TYR A 102 -4.18 -1.90 8.10
CA TYR A 102 -3.78 -1.45 9.42
C TYR A 102 -2.38 -0.84 9.42
N ILE A 103 -1.40 -1.51 8.82
CA ILE A 103 -0.03 -1.01 8.70
C ILE A 103 0.01 0.28 7.89
N SER A 104 -0.67 0.37 6.74
CA SER A 104 -0.76 1.62 5.97
C SER A 104 -1.39 2.77 6.77
N THR A 105 -2.35 2.47 7.64
CA THR A 105 -2.94 3.45 8.57
C THR A 105 -1.90 3.98 9.56
N LYS A 106 -1.04 3.10 10.11
CA LYS A 106 0.05 3.48 11.01
C LYS A 106 1.14 4.27 10.30
N LEU A 107 1.54 3.87 9.09
CA LEU A 107 2.50 4.62 8.27
C LEU A 107 2.02 6.04 7.97
N ARG A 108 0.77 6.20 7.53
CA ARG A 108 0.14 7.52 7.35
C ARG A 108 0.12 8.34 8.64
N THR A 109 -0.05 7.69 9.80
CA THR A 109 0.00 8.39 11.09
C THR A 109 1.38 8.98 11.34
N MET A 110 2.45 8.25 10.99
CA MET A 110 3.82 8.73 11.11
C MET A 110 4.14 9.92 10.17
N GLU A 111 3.44 10.03 9.04
CA GLU A 111 3.55 11.17 8.12
C GLU A 111 2.75 12.40 8.56
N SER A 112 1.86 12.24 9.55
CA SER A 112 0.94 13.30 9.99
C SER A 112 1.43 13.98 11.26
N PHE A 113 1.09 15.26 11.43
CA PHE A 113 1.30 15.96 12.70
C PHE A 113 0.52 15.29 13.86
N PRO A 114 1.07 15.21 15.09
CA PRO A 114 2.40 15.69 15.50
C PRO A 114 3.53 14.68 15.25
N PHE A 115 3.23 13.43 14.88
CA PHE A 115 4.24 12.36 14.73
C PHE A 115 5.29 12.62 13.65
N ALA A 116 4.94 13.40 12.63
CA ALA A 116 5.86 13.85 11.59
C ALA A 116 7.06 14.62 12.16
N ILE A 117 6.92 15.32 13.30
CA ILE A 117 8.01 16.06 13.96
C ILE A 117 9.12 15.11 14.42
N PHE A 118 8.75 13.92 14.91
CA PHE A 118 9.70 12.96 15.48
C PHE A 118 10.15 11.89 14.47
N THR A 119 9.58 11.91 13.26
CA THR A 119 9.89 10.95 12.18
C THR A 119 10.73 11.64 11.11
N SER A 120 11.92 11.11 10.86
CA SER A 120 12.83 11.73 9.88
C SER A 120 12.37 11.41 8.46
N LYS A 121 12.58 12.35 7.52
CA LYS A 121 12.27 12.17 6.08
C LYS A 121 12.82 10.86 5.51
N ARG A 122 14.02 10.46 5.92
CA ARG A 122 14.65 9.19 5.52
C ARG A 122 13.84 7.95 5.96
N ILE A 123 13.31 7.96 7.19
CA ILE A 123 12.46 6.86 7.70
C ILE A 123 11.16 6.80 6.92
N LEU A 124 10.54 7.96 6.65
CA LEU A 124 9.34 8.03 5.82
C LEU A 124 9.60 7.54 4.40
N LYS A 125 10.76 7.85 3.82
CA LYS A 125 11.16 7.34 2.50
C LYS A 125 11.21 5.81 2.49
N TYR A 126 11.93 5.18 3.41
CA TYR A 126 11.97 3.72 3.49
C TYR A 126 10.60 3.09 3.74
N ALA A 127 9.78 3.69 4.61
CA ALA A 127 8.43 3.20 4.88
C ALA A 127 7.52 3.28 3.64
N ASN A 128 7.60 4.37 2.89
CA ASN A 128 6.84 4.53 1.66
C ASN A 128 7.31 3.57 0.56
N SER A 129 8.62 3.43 0.36
CA SER A 129 9.18 2.49 -0.61
C SER A 129 8.82 1.04 -0.27
N GLY A 130 8.89 0.67 1.01
CA GLY A 130 8.44 -0.65 1.47
C GLY A 130 6.94 -0.87 1.24
N SER A 131 6.10 0.11 1.59
CA SER A 131 4.66 0.01 1.34
C SER A 131 4.31 -0.07 -0.14
N GLU A 132 5.05 0.63 -0.99
CA GLU A 132 4.87 0.58 -2.45
C GLU A 132 5.24 -0.78 -3.01
N LEU A 133 6.41 -1.28 -2.64
CA LEU A 133 6.93 -2.55 -3.11
C LEU A 133 5.99 -3.71 -2.74
N VAL A 134 5.58 -3.79 -1.46
CA VAL A 134 4.60 -4.80 -1.02
C VAL A 134 3.28 -4.68 -1.76
N PHE A 135 2.78 -3.47 -1.97
CA PHE A 135 1.51 -3.26 -2.67
C PHE A 135 1.58 -3.74 -4.13
N ASN A 136 2.64 -3.36 -4.82
CA ASN A 136 2.84 -3.71 -6.23
C ASN A 136 3.04 -5.23 -6.39
N ASP A 137 3.87 -5.84 -5.55
CA ASP A 137 4.19 -7.27 -5.65
C ASP A 137 3.03 -8.17 -5.19
N ALA A 138 2.22 -7.71 -4.22
CA ALA A 138 1.03 -8.44 -3.76
C ALA A 138 -0.10 -8.41 -4.80
N PHE A 139 -0.13 -7.44 -5.70
CA PHE A 139 -1.30 -7.10 -6.51
C PHE A 139 -1.83 -8.28 -7.34
N VAL A 140 -0.95 -9.10 -7.91
CA VAL A 140 -1.33 -10.33 -8.64
C VAL A 140 -2.02 -11.35 -7.71
N SER A 141 -1.50 -11.54 -6.50
CA SER A 141 -2.10 -12.46 -5.53
C SER A 141 -3.45 -11.93 -5.00
N LEU A 142 -3.57 -10.61 -4.84
CA LEU A 142 -4.82 -9.94 -4.48
C LEU A 142 -5.87 -10.07 -5.59
N ASN A 143 -5.45 -9.96 -6.85
CA ASN A 143 -6.33 -10.18 -7.99
C ASN A 143 -6.84 -11.63 -8.01
N SER A 144 -5.94 -12.59 -7.82
CA SER A 144 -6.27 -14.02 -7.81
C SER A 144 -7.30 -14.38 -6.73
N ILE A 145 -7.14 -13.90 -5.48
CA ILE A 145 -8.15 -14.16 -4.45
C ILE A 145 -9.45 -13.40 -4.71
N TYR A 146 -9.38 -12.16 -5.20
CA TYR A 146 -10.56 -11.36 -5.51
C TYR A 146 -11.42 -12.00 -6.61
N GLN A 147 -10.81 -12.60 -7.64
CA GLN A 147 -11.54 -13.29 -8.71
C GLN A 147 -11.90 -14.75 -8.37
N SER A 148 -11.47 -15.25 -7.21
CA SER A 148 -11.66 -16.67 -6.88
C SER A 148 -13.13 -16.98 -6.60
N HIS A 149 -13.62 -18.06 -7.20
CA HIS A 149 -14.88 -18.70 -6.80
C HIS A 149 -14.72 -19.54 -5.53
N LYS A 150 -13.48 -19.92 -5.18
CA LYS A 150 -13.18 -20.67 -3.96
C LYS A 150 -13.15 -19.69 -2.79
N ILE A 151 -14.02 -19.92 -1.81
CA ILE A 151 -14.02 -19.17 -0.55
C ILE A 151 -12.91 -19.72 0.34
N PHE A 152 -12.03 -18.83 0.81
CA PHE A 152 -10.92 -19.19 1.70
C PHE A 152 -11.37 -18.99 3.15
N THR A 153 -11.68 -20.08 3.83
CA THR A 153 -12.06 -20.10 5.26
C THR A 153 -11.13 -21.02 6.06
N GLY A 154 -11.14 -20.90 7.38
CA GLY A 154 -10.41 -21.77 8.31
C GLY A 154 -8.93 -21.90 7.96
N ASN A 155 -8.45 -23.14 7.87
CA ASN A 155 -7.05 -23.45 7.57
C ASN A 155 -6.61 -22.98 6.19
N ASN A 156 -7.51 -22.94 5.20
CA ASN A 156 -7.18 -22.44 3.86
C ASN A 156 -6.87 -20.93 3.89
N ALA A 157 -7.65 -20.16 4.65
CA ALA A 157 -7.38 -18.72 4.85
C ALA A 157 -6.06 -18.50 5.60
N VAL A 158 -5.80 -19.32 6.64
CA VAL A 158 -4.56 -19.27 7.42
C VAL A 158 -3.34 -19.58 6.56
N GLN A 159 -3.43 -20.59 5.68
CA GLN A 159 -2.33 -20.94 4.79
C GLN A 159 -2.08 -19.84 3.77
N TRP A 160 -3.13 -19.29 3.18
CA TRP A 160 -3.01 -18.16 2.25
C TRP A 160 -2.31 -16.96 2.90
N ASP A 161 -2.68 -16.62 4.15
CA ASP A 161 -2.01 -15.56 4.91
C ASP A 161 -0.52 -15.89 5.18
N ARG A 162 -0.18 -17.15 5.50
CA ARG A 162 1.23 -17.57 5.66
C ARG A 162 2.02 -17.35 4.38
N ASP A 163 1.48 -17.77 3.25
CA ASP A 163 2.18 -17.72 1.97
C ASP A 163 2.43 -16.27 1.56
N MET A 164 1.44 -15.39 1.75
CA MET A 164 1.58 -13.94 1.53
C MET A 164 2.64 -13.32 2.45
N LEU A 165 2.61 -13.63 3.75
CA LEU A 165 3.60 -13.12 4.69
C LEU A 165 5.01 -13.64 4.42
N TYR A 166 5.14 -14.89 3.98
CA TYR A 166 6.43 -15.44 3.60
C TYR A 166 7.01 -14.68 2.40
N LYS A 167 6.21 -14.49 1.34
CA LYS A 167 6.59 -13.67 0.18
C LYS A 167 7.01 -12.25 0.58
N GLU A 168 6.18 -11.60 1.39
CA GLU A 168 6.42 -10.24 1.88
C GLU A 168 7.75 -10.13 2.63
N GLN A 169 7.95 -10.99 3.63
CA GLN A 169 9.04 -10.84 4.58
C GLN A 169 10.40 -11.29 4.03
N TYR A 170 10.43 -12.30 3.15
CA TYR A 170 11.67 -12.87 2.62
C TYR A 170 12.08 -12.29 1.28
N PHE A 171 11.13 -11.85 0.45
CA PHE A 171 11.41 -11.42 -0.91
C PHE A 171 11.10 -9.94 -1.12
N TRP A 172 9.88 -9.49 -0.84
CA TRP A 172 9.45 -8.13 -1.20
C TRP A 172 10.15 -7.07 -0.35
N ILE A 173 10.11 -7.17 0.98
CA ILE A 173 10.68 -6.10 1.83
C ILE A 173 12.16 -6.33 2.17
N ALA A 174 12.71 -7.51 1.90
CA ALA A 174 14.10 -7.82 2.23
C ALA A 174 15.12 -6.86 1.57
N PRO A 175 14.98 -6.46 0.30
CA PRO A 175 15.84 -5.43 -0.32
C PRO A 175 15.80 -4.09 0.43
N ILE A 176 14.63 -3.68 0.94
CA ILE A 176 14.48 -2.43 1.69
C ILE A 176 15.32 -2.46 2.96
N TYR A 177 15.28 -3.56 3.72
CA TYR A 177 16.11 -3.71 4.92
C TYR A 177 17.61 -3.76 4.62
N LYS A 178 18.02 -4.37 3.49
CA LYS A 178 19.42 -4.43 3.07
C LYS A 178 20.00 -3.05 2.72
N THR A 179 19.17 -2.11 2.27
CA THR A 179 19.61 -0.74 1.89
C THR A 179 19.54 0.27 3.05
N MET A 180 19.08 -0.14 4.23
CA MET A 180 19.07 0.71 5.42
C MET A 180 20.45 0.79 6.05
N ASP A 181 20.90 2.00 6.37
CA ASP A 181 22.03 2.18 7.26
C ASP A 181 21.65 1.80 8.70
N GLU A 182 22.67 1.55 9.51
CA GLU A 182 22.51 1.12 10.90
C GLU A 182 21.65 2.09 11.73
N ARG A 183 21.82 3.40 11.52
CA ARG A 183 21.04 4.42 12.24
C ARG A 183 19.56 4.36 11.89
N SER A 184 19.22 4.20 10.60
CA SER A 184 17.82 4.04 10.19
C SER A 184 17.23 2.74 10.69
N LEU A 185 17.99 1.64 10.63
CA LEU A 185 17.54 0.33 11.14
C LEU A 185 17.26 0.38 12.65
N LYS A 186 18.17 0.96 13.44
CA LYS A 186 17.97 1.18 14.88
C LYS A 186 16.72 2.01 15.17
N LYS A 187 16.47 3.06 14.37
CA LYS A 187 15.26 3.90 14.51
C LYS A 187 13.98 3.13 14.15
N PHE A 188 13.97 2.35 13.07
CA PHE A 188 12.85 1.46 12.75
C PHE A 188 12.59 0.44 13.86
N GLN A 189 13.65 -0.13 14.45
CA GLN A 189 13.50 -1.09 15.54
C GLN A 189 12.88 -0.45 16.79
N ARG A 190 13.25 0.79 17.11
CA ARG A 190 12.63 1.59 18.17
C ARG A 190 11.15 1.87 17.92
N ILE A 191 10.80 2.19 16.67
CA ILE A 191 9.40 2.40 16.26
C ILE A 191 8.60 1.11 16.42
N ALA A 192 9.09 -0.01 15.86
CA ALA A 192 8.42 -1.31 15.92
C ALA A 192 8.27 -1.84 17.35
N LYS A 193 9.26 -1.57 18.22
CA LYS A 193 9.22 -1.87 19.66
C LYS A 193 8.30 -0.93 20.46
N GLY A 194 7.80 0.16 19.85
CA GLY A 194 7.00 1.17 20.54
C GLY A 194 7.76 1.86 21.68
N THR A 195 9.06 2.12 21.52
CA THR A 195 9.88 2.75 22.57
C THR A 195 9.57 4.24 22.71
N PHE A 196 9.47 4.74 23.94
CA PHE A 196 9.24 6.16 24.25
C PHE A 196 8.03 6.73 23.50
N LEU A 197 8.19 7.82 22.74
CA LEU A 197 7.10 8.46 21.98
C LEU A 197 6.44 7.53 20.93
N TYR A 198 7.10 6.45 20.51
CA TYR A 198 6.53 5.50 19.56
C TYR A 198 5.47 4.57 20.19
N ALA A 199 5.35 4.57 21.52
CA ALA A 199 4.29 3.86 22.25
C ALA A 199 2.87 4.24 21.78
N TRP A 200 2.69 5.48 21.32
CA TRP A 200 1.43 6.02 20.81
C TRP A 200 1.10 5.51 19.39
N VAL A 201 2.12 5.16 18.61
CA VAL A 201 1.95 4.64 17.25
C VAL A 201 1.66 3.14 17.28
N VAL A 202 2.39 2.40 18.14
CA VAL A 202 2.36 0.93 18.23
C VAL A 202 1.77 0.48 19.58
N PRO A 203 0.53 -0.06 19.59
CA PRO A 203 -0.10 -0.61 20.79
C PRO A 203 0.76 -1.67 21.48
N LYS A 204 0.70 -1.74 22.81
CA LYS A 204 1.48 -2.71 23.63
C LYS A 204 1.34 -4.14 23.13
N ALA A 205 0.13 -4.55 22.75
CA ALA A 205 -0.19 -5.91 22.27
C ALA A 205 0.59 -6.35 21.02
N ILE A 206 1.10 -5.40 20.23
CA ILE A 206 1.79 -5.69 18.96
C ILE A 206 3.19 -5.09 18.90
N ARG A 207 3.85 -4.87 20.04
CA ARG A 207 5.24 -4.39 20.02
C ARG A 207 6.17 -5.51 19.58
N PHE A 208 6.97 -5.24 18.56
CA PHE A 208 7.93 -6.19 18.01
C PHE A 208 9.04 -6.48 19.03
N LYS A 209 9.34 -7.76 19.29
CA LYS A 209 10.38 -8.16 20.26
C LYS A 209 11.70 -8.63 19.62
N GLY A 210 11.69 -8.95 18.33
CA GLY A 210 12.83 -9.57 17.66
C GLY A 210 13.88 -8.60 17.09
N ASN A 211 14.67 -9.14 16.16
CA ASN A 211 15.61 -8.39 15.34
C ASN A 211 15.01 -8.09 13.97
N LEU A 212 14.83 -6.80 13.63
CA LEU A 212 14.19 -6.40 12.37
C LEU A 212 15.03 -6.76 11.14
N SER A 213 16.33 -6.99 11.26
CA SER A 213 17.14 -7.42 10.11
C SER A 213 16.89 -8.88 9.70
N LYS A 214 16.33 -9.70 10.60
CA LYS A 214 16.09 -11.13 10.35
C LYS A 214 14.67 -11.34 9.80
N ALA A 215 14.56 -11.85 8.58
CA ALA A 215 13.27 -12.12 7.92
C ALA A 215 12.37 -13.04 8.76
N GLU A 216 12.94 -14.13 9.28
CA GLU A 216 12.28 -15.07 10.19
C GLU A 216 11.62 -14.39 11.40
N ALA A 217 12.33 -13.46 12.04
CA ALA A 217 11.79 -12.75 13.20
C ALA A 217 10.60 -11.86 12.81
N ARG A 218 10.68 -11.20 11.65
CA ARG A 218 9.57 -10.38 11.13
C ARG A 218 8.37 -11.24 10.72
N TYR A 219 8.61 -12.38 10.07
CA TYR A 219 7.60 -13.35 9.67
C TYR A 219 6.82 -13.90 10.87
N LYS A 220 7.53 -14.43 11.88
CA LYS A 220 6.91 -14.91 13.12
C LYS A 220 6.09 -13.83 13.80
N TYR A 221 6.64 -12.62 13.93
CA TYR A 221 5.86 -11.50 14.48
C TYR A 221 4.61 -11.20 13.66
N ALA A 222 4.72 -11.12 12.33
CA ALA A 222 3.60 -10.78 11.47
C ALA A 222 2.49 -11.84 11.58
N PHE A 223 2.85 -13.11 11.57
CA PHE A 223 1.90 -14.21 11.61
C PHE A 223 1.33 -14.48 13.02
N ASP A 224 2.17 -14.56 14.05
CA ASP A 224 1.74 -14.96 15.39
C ASP A 224 1.11 -13.80 16.17
N THR A 225 1.59 -12.57 15.93
CA THR A 225 1.17 -11.39 16.71
C THR A 225 0.27 -10.46 15.92
N LEU A 226 0.75 -9.93 14.78
CA LEU A 226 0.02 -8.89 14.05
C LEU A 226 -1.27 -9.44 13.42
N ARG A 227 -1.23 -10.64 12.83
CA ARG A 227 -2.40 -11.29 12.25
C ARG A 227 -3.47 -11.54 13.31
N ALA A 228 -3.11 -12.12 14.46
CA ALA A 228 -4.04 -12.38 15.55
C ALA A 228 -4.69 -11.08 16.06
N TYR A 229 -3.90 -10.03 16.23
CA TYR A 229 -4.39 -8.71 16.61
C TYR A 229 -5.36 -8.12 15.58
N CYS A 230 -5.00 -8.14 14.29
CA CYS A 230 -5.85 -7.63 13.22
C CYS A 230 -7.14 -8.45 13.07
N LYS A 231 -7.08 -9.77 13.20
CA LYS A 231 -8.27 -10.63 13.19
C LYS A 231 -9.28 -10.19 14.25
N ASN A 232 -8.82 -9.87 15.46
CA ASN A 232 -9.72 -9.43 16.54
C ASN A 232 -10.17 -7.98 16.41
N ARG A 233 -9.34 -7.10 15.84
CA ARG A 233 -9.65 -5.67 15.67
C ARG A 233 -10.75 -5.40 14.63
N TYR A 234 -10.87 -6.27 13.64
CA TYR A 234 -11.79 -6.14 12.50
C TYR A 234 -12.97 -7.12 12.58
N LYS A 235 -13.17 -7.77 13.74
CA LYS A 235 -14.45 -8.37 14.09
C LYS A 235 -15.41 -7.26 14.52
#